data_AF-A0A2P2KKD7-F1
#
_entry.id   AF-A0A2P2KKD7-F1
#
_cell.length_a   1.000
_cell.length_b   1.000
_cell.length_c   1.000
_cell.angle_alpha   90.00
_cell.angle_beta   90.00
_cell.angle_gamma   90.00
#
_symmetry.space_group_name_H-M   'P 1'
#
loop_
_entity.id
_entity.type
_entity.pdbx_description
1 polymer ?
#
loop_
_entity_poly.entity_id
_entity_poly.type
_entity_poly.pdbx_seq_one_letter_code
_entity_poly.pdbx_strand_id
1 'polypeptide(L)'
;MAVAVRGGRGAGGGGGLNAGLLRGLFSYRIFVSAMFTLLFVATLSVILTTHPSASETDPSLPTSGNAYVQRTFLALKSDPLKTRLDLIYKQANDHMMLVNAYAAYARKLKLDISKQLRLFDDLAQNFWDLSTKPNYKSALFEVEGPLDEDVLRQFEKEVKERVKNARLMIAEAKESYDNQIKIQKLKDTIFAVHELLAKAKKNGAFASLIAAKSVPKSLHCLAMRLVEERISHPEKYTEEEPGPEFEDPSLYHYAIFSDNVIAVSVVIRSVVKNAEEPWKHVFHVVTDRMNVAAMKVWFRMRPVEGGAHVEVKAVEDYGFLNSSYVPVLRQLENTNMQRFYFEDSAENATKDASSMKFRNPKYMSMLNHLRFYLPEMYPKLRKILFLDDDVVVQKDLTGLWKIDLDGKVNGAVETCFGTFHRYAQYLNFSHPLIKESFNPKACAWAFGMNIFDLDAWRREKCTEQYHYWQNLNVDRTLWKLGTLPPGLITFYSTTKSLDRSWHVLGLGYNPSISMDEINNAAVIHYNGNMKPWLDIAMNQYKNLWTKYVDNDMEFVQVCNFGF
;
A
#
# COMPACT_ATOMS: atom_id res chain seq x y z
N MET A 1 43.26 43.63 -27.70
CA MET A 1 44.70 43.71 -27.38
C MET A 1 45.06 42.39 -26.71
N ALA A 2 45.63 41.40 -27.39
CA ALA A 2 47.09 41.24 -27.64
C ALA A 2 47.87 41.48 -26.32
N VAL A 3 48.62 40.56 -25.72
CA VAL A 3 49.74 39.75 -26.25
C VAL A 3 50.05 38.58 -25.28
N ALA A 4 50.65 37.52 -25.85
CA ALA A 4 51.12 36.29 -25.21
C ALA A 4 52.61 36.35 -24.77
N VAL A 5 53.19 35.17 -24.43
CA VAL A 5 54.61 34.79 -24.18
C VAL A 5 54.92 34.58 -22.69
N ARG A 6 55.17 33.39 -22.11
CA ARG A 6 55.81 32.08 -22.46
C ARG A 6 57.34 32.02 -22.23
N GLY A 7 57.76 31.05 -21.42
CA GLY A 7 59.13 30.48 -21.30
C GLY A 7 59.61 30.47 -19.83
N GLY A 8 59.76 29.33 -19.13
CA GLY A 8 60.63 28.16 -19.38
C GLY A 8 61.80 28.23 -18.36
N ARG A 9 62.33 27.21 -17.67
CA ARG A 9 62.44 25.75 -17.83
C ARG A 9 62.92 25.17 -16.48
N GLY A 10 62.64 23.89 -16.23
CA GLY A 10 63.32 23.07 -15.22
C GLY A 10 62.96 21.60 -15.43
N ALA A 11 63.82 20.85 -16.12
CA ALA A 11 63.62 19.48 -16.56
C ALA A 11 64.07 18.46 -15.49
N GLY A 12 63.40 17.32 -15.45
CA GLY A 12 63.85 16.08 -14.82
C GLY A 12 63.11 14.91 -15.46
N GLY A 13 63.78 14.18 -16.36
CA GLY A 13 63.25 13.03 -17.08
C GLY A 13 63.46 11.71 -16.34
N GLY A 14 62.75 10.67 -16.78
CA GLY A 14 62.96 9.27 -16.40
C GLY A 14 61.69 8.43 -16.60
N GLY A 15 61.67 7.56 -17.61
CA GLY A 15 60.48 6.83 -18.05
C GLY A 15 60.13 5.57 -17.23
N GLY A 16 59.02 4.92 -17.62
CA GLY A 16 58.62 3.61 -17.12
C GLY A 16 57.12 3.33 -17.19
N LEU A 17 56.61 3.05 -18.39
CA LEU A 17 55.25 2.56 -18.67
C LEU A 17 55.10 1.09 -18.23
N ASN A 18 53.98 0.77 -17.55
CA ASN A 18 53.25 -0.53 -17.44
C ASN A 18 52.87 -0.92 -16.00
N ALA A 19 51.79 -0.35 -15.45
CA ALA A 19 51.14 -0.89 -14.24
C ALA A 19 49.62 -0.70 -14.15
N GLY A 20 48.96 -0.09 -15.16
CA GLY A 20 47.56 0.31 -15.08
C GLY A 20 46.51 -0.73 -15.51
N LEU A 21 46.85 -1.66 -16.40
CA LEU A 21 45.84 -2.55 -17.02
C LEU A 21 45.54 -3.85 -16.25
N LEU A 22 46.43 -4.29 -15.35
CA LEU A 22 46.29 -5.59 -14.66
C LEU A 22 45.43 -5.54 -13.39
N ARG A 23 45.21 -4.35 -12.80
CA ARG A 23 44.41 -4.22 -11.56
C ARG A 23 42.89 -4.27 -11.77
N GLY A 24 42.39 -3.89 -12.96
CA GLY A 24 40.94 -3.91 -13.24
C GLY A 24 40.36 -5.30 -13.53
N LEU A 25 41.16 -6.18 -14.15
CA LEU A 25 40.71 -7.51 -14.57
C LEU A 25 40.63 -8.52 -13.40
N PHE A 26 41.49 -8.37 -12.38
CA PHE A 26 41.48 -9.23 -11.20
C PHE A 26 40.29 -8.95 -10.27
N SER A 27 39.86 -7.69 -10.15
CA SER A 27 38.75 -7.30 -9.27
C SER A 27 37.38 -7.80 -9.74
N TYR A 28 37.17 -7.90 -11.06
CA TYR A 28 35.89 -8.33 -11.63
C TYR A 28 35.68 -9.85 -11.50
N ARG A 29 36.74 -10.64 -11.69
CA ARG A 29 36.66 -12.11 -11.59
C ARG A 29 36.39 -12.59 -10.16
N ILE A 30 36.94 -11.90 -9.16
CA ILE A 30 36.72 -12.21 -7.74
C ILE A 30 35.26 -11.90 -7.34
N PHE A 31 34.71 -10.78 -7.83
CA PHE A 31 33.32 -10.39 -7.55
C PHE A 31 32.30 -11.36 -8.17
N VAL A 32 32.53 -11.77 -9.42
CA VAL A 32 31.66 -12.74 -10.10
C VAL A 32 31.75 -14.10 -9.43
N SER A 33 32.95 -14.56 -9.04
CA SER A 33 33.11 -15.82 -8.31
C SER A 33 32.37 -15.81 -6.97
N ALA A 34 32.45 -14.73 -6.19
CA ALA A 34 31.76 -14.63 -4.90
C ALA A 34 30.22 -14.66 -5.02
N MET A 35 29.67 -14.03 -6.07
CA MET A 35 28.24 -14.08 -6.37
C MET A 35 27.76 -15.49 -6.74
N PHE A 36 28.53 -16.23 -7.54
CA PHE A 36 28.17 -17.60 -7.90
C PHE A 36 28.26 -18.56 -6.71
N THR A 37 29.23 -18.39 -5.82
CA THR A 37 29.33 -19.23 -4.61
C THR A 37 28.19 -18.98 -3.63
N LEU A 38 27.76 -17.73 -3.46
CA LEU A 38 26.58 -17.38 -2.64
C LEU A 38 25.27 -17.94 -3.22
N LEU A 39 25.11 -17.88 -4.55
CA LEU A 39 23.96 -18.49 -5.24
C LEU A 39 23.95 -20.02 -5.09
N PHE A 40 25.12 -20.67 -5.14
CA PHE A 40 25.24 -22.11 -4.99
C PHE A 40 24.95 -22.60 -3.55
N VAL A 41 25.37 -21.83 -2.53
CA VAL A 41 25.05 -22.15 -1.13
C VAL A 41 23.56 -21.94 -0.83
N ALA A 42 22.94 -20.90 -1.42
CA ALA A 42 21.51 -20.64 -1.29
C ALA A 42 20.65 -21.73 -1.94
N THR A 43 21.07 -22.29 -3.08
CA THR A 43 20.35 -23.39 -3.74
C THR A 43 20.55 -24.73 -3.02
N LEU A 44 21.75 -25.01 -2.51
CA LEU A 44 22.03 -26.26 -1.77
C LEU A 44 21.27 -26.32 -0.43
N SER A 45 21.09 -25.18 0.24
CA SER A 45 20.34 -25.06 1.50
C SER A 45 18.86 -25.37 1.34
N VAL A 46 18.30 -25.15 0.14
CA VAL A 46 16.89 -25.44 -0.19
C VAL A 46 16.68 -26.88 -0.62
N ILE A 47 17.73 -27.56 -1.10
CA ILE A 47 17.68 -28.97 -1.54
C ILE A 47 17.76 -29.94 -0.35
N LEU A 48 18.45 -29.56 0.74
CA LEU A 48 18.70 -30.44 1.89
C LEU A 48 17.57 -30.51 2.93
N THR A 49 16.52 -29.69 2.80
CA THR A 49 15.35 -29.73 3.68
C THR A 49 14.13 -30.17 2.89
N THR A 50 13.93 -31.48 2.73
CA THR A 50 12.62 -32.17 2.77
C THR A 50 12.77 -33.63 2.31
N HIS A 51 12.58 -34.55 3.26
CA HIS A 51 12.46 -35.98 3.00
C HIS A 51 11.08 -36.32 2.41
N PRO A 52 10.94 -37.39 1.59
CA PRO A 52 9.72 -37.67 0.81
C PRO A 52 8.90 -38.85 1.36
N SER A 53 7.59 -38.86 1.06
CA SER A 53 6.78 -40.10 0.99
C SER A 53 5.53 -39.92 0.10
N ALA A 54 5.49 -40.71 -0.99
CA ALA A 54 4.39 -41.37 -1.75
C ALA A 54 2.96 -40.75 -1.77
N SER A 55 2.13 -40.81 -2.82
CA SER A 55 2.12 -41.49 -4.14
C SER A 55 0.99 -40.89 -5.03
N GLU A 56 1.13 -41.13 -6.34
CA GLU A 56 0.31 -40.81 -7.53
C GLU A 56 -1.23 -40.74 -7.43
N THR A 57 -1.86 -39.85 -8.21
CA THR A 57 -2.62 -40.18 -9.45
C THR A 57 -3.29 -38.96 -10.09
N ASP A 58 -3.16 -38.83 -11.43
CA ASP A 58 -3.87 -37.91 -12.34
C ASP A 58 -5.17 -38.61 -12.83
N PRO A 59 -6.27 -37.94 -13.26
CA PRO A 59 -6.30 -37.45 -14.64
C PRO A 59 -7.28 -36.30 -15.02
N SER A 60 -6.92 -35.62 -16.13
CA SER A 60 -7.76 -35.15 -17.25
C SER A 60 -8.66 -33.89 -17.14
N LEU A 61 -8.49 -33.02 -18.15
CA LEU A 61 -9.28 -31.84 -18.51
C LEU A 61 -10.54 -32.18 -19.33
N PRO A 62 -11.57 -31.31 -19.28
CA PRO A 62 -12.08 -30.78 -20.55
C PRO A 62 -12.45 -29.28 -20.57
N THR A 63 -12.72 -28.86 -21.79
CA THR A 63 -12.85 -27.56 -22.44
C THR A 63 -14.02 -26.63 -22.06
N SER A 64 -13.70 -25.33 -22.07
CA SER A 64 -14.49 -24.14 -22.45
C SER A 64 -15.80 -23.81 -21.72
N GLY A 65 -15.79 -22.67 -21.01
CA GLY A 65 -16.97 -21.91 -20.58
C GLY A 65 -16.82 -21.16 -19.24
N ASN A 66 -16.00 -21.68 -18.33
CA ASN A 66 -15.96 -21.28 -16.91
C ASN A 66 -14.57 -20.82 -16.41
N ALA A 67 -13.80 -20.12 -17.25
CA ALA A 67 -12.38 -19.85 -16.98
C ALA A 67 -12.08 -19.00 -15.73
N TYR A 68 -13.04 -18.22 -15.21
CA TYR A 68 -12.85 -17.38 -14.03
C TYR A 68 -13.28 -18.06 -12.73
N VAL A 69 -14.43 -18.77 -12.74
CA VAL A 69 -14.98 -19.48 -11.57
C VAL A 69 -14.15 -20.72 -11.23
N GLN A 70 -13.56 -21.37 -12.23
CA GLN A 70 -12.76 -22.59 -12.04
C GLN A 70 -11.35 -22.29 -11.54
N ARG A 71 -10.82 -21.08 -11.75
CA ARG A 71 -9.51 -20.66 -11.22
C ARG A 71 -9.52 -20.47 -9.71
N THR A 72 -10.62 -20.00 -9.13
CA THR A 72 -10.74 -19.77 -7.69
C THR A 72 -10.93 -21.07 -6.92
N PHE A 73 -11.68 -22.04 -7.47
CA PHE A 73 -11.88 -23.35 -6.83
C PHE A 73 -10.67 -24.28 -6.99
N LEU A 74 -9.91 -24.18 -8.08
CA LEU A 74 -8.66 -24.93 -8.25
C LEU A 74 -7.51 -24.37 -7.41
N ALA A 75 -7.51 -23.08 -7.05
CA ALA A 75 -6.51 -22.50 -6.17
C ALA A 75 -6.64 -22.97 -4.71
N LEU A 76 -7.87 -23.29 -4.26
CA LEU A 76 -8.12 -23.84 -2.91
C LEU A 76 -7.74 -25.33 -2.78
N LYS A 77 -7.62 -26.04 -3.90
CA LYS A 77 -7.19 -27.46 -3.98
C LYS A 77 -5.84 -27.66 -4.66
N SER A 78 -5.17 -26.59 -5.10
CA SER A 78 -3.90 -26.72 -5.82
C SER A 78 -2.81 -27.13 -4.85
N ASP A 79 -2.23 -28.30 -5.10
CA ASP A 79 -1.00 -28.74 -4.45
C ASP A 79 0.03 -27.60 -4.50
N PRO A 80 0.49 -27.07 -3.36
CA PRO A 80 1.43 -25.95 -3.32
C PRO A 80 2.73 -26.26 -4.08
N LEU A 81 3.11 -27.53 -4.24
CA LEU A 81 4.23 -27.94 -5.08
C LEU A 81 3.91 -27.82 -6.56
N LYS A 82 2.69 -28.15 -6.99
CA LYS A 82 2.20 -27.96 -8.36
C LYS A 82 2.11 -26.47 -8.71
N THR A 83 1.59 -25.64 -7.80
CA THR A 83 1.54 -24.18 -8.00
C THR A 83 2.93 -23.58 -8.07
N ARG A 84 3.88 -24.07 -7.24
CA ARG A 84 5.29 -23.69 -7.30
C ARG A 84 5.96 -24.16 -8.59
N LEU A 85 5.69 -25.38 -9.04
CA LEU A 85 6.18 -25.93 -10.31
C LEU A 85 5.66 -25.12 -11.50
N ASP A 86 4.38 -24.77 -11.51
CA ASP A 86 3.78 -23.91 -12.53
C ASP A 86 4.42 -22.52 -12.53
N LEU A 87 4.72 -21.97 -11.36
CA LEU A 87 5.43 -20.69 -11.24
C LEU A 87 6.86 -20.77 -11.79
N ILE A 88 7.58 -21.87 -11.48
CA ILE A 88 8.94 -22.12 -11.99
C ILE A 88 8.90 -22.32 -13.51
N TYR A 89 7.96 -23.11 -14.01
CA TYR A 89 7.80 -23.38 -15.44
C TYR A 89 7.43 -22.10 -16.20
N LYS A 90 6.53 -21.29 -15.63
CA LYS A 90 6.20 -19.97 -16.16
C LYS A 90 7.42 -19.05 -16.15
N GLN A 91 8.16 -18.98 -15.05
CA GLN A 91 9.38 -18.19 -14.96
C GLN A 91 10.42 -18.64 -16.00
N ALA A 92 10.61 -19.96 -16.18
CA ALA A 92 11.52 -20.52 -17.18
C ALA A 92 11.07 -20.17 -18.61
N ASN A 93 9.78 -20.27 -18.92
CA ASN A 93 9.22 -19.87 -20.21
C ASN A 93 9.35 -18.36 -20.46
N ASP A 94 9.08 -17.53 -19.46
CA ASP A 94 9.25 -16.08 -19.55
C ASP A 94 10.73 -15.73 -19.86
N HIS A 95 11.68 -16.41 -19.20
CA HIS A 95 13.11 -16.25 -19.50
C HIS A 95 13.49 -16.80 -20.87
N MET A 96 12.92 -17.93 -21.30
CA MET A 96 13.14 -18.46 -22.65
C MET A 96 12.66 -17.48 -23.72
N MET A 97 11.49 -16.88 -23.53
CA MET A 97 10.96 -15.85 -24.43
C MET A 97 11.86 -14.61 -24.45
N LEU A 98 12.37 -14.19 -23.29
CA LEU A 98 13.34 -13.11 -23.20
C LEU A 98 14.61 -13.43 -24.00
N VAL A 99 15.21 -14.61 -23.78
CA VAL A 99 16.41 -15.06 -24.51
C VAL A 99 16.17 -15.08 -26.02
N ASN A 100 15.02 -15.59 -26.47
CA ASN A 100 14.67 -15.63 -27.89
C ASN A 100 14.49 -14.22 -28.47
N ALA A 101 13.91 -13.28 -27.73
CA ALA A 101 13.78 -11.89 -28.14
C ALA A 101 15.17 -11.22 -28.29
N TYR A 102 16.06 -11.42 -27.33
CA TYR A 102 17.45 -10.93 -27.41
C TYR A 102 18.21 -11.58 -28.57
N ALA A 103 18.03 -12.87 -28.81
CA ALA A 103 18.64 -13.56 -29.94
C ALA A 103 18.15 -13.01 -31.28
N ALA A 104 16.85 -12.76 -31.42
CA ALA A 104 16.27 -12.13 -32.61
C ALA A 104 16.81 -10.70 -32.82
N TYR A 105 16.89 -9.91 -31.74
CA TYR A 105 17.47 -8.56 -31.78
C TYR A 105 18.95 -8.58 -32.19
N ALA A 106 19.75 -9.49 -31.62
CA ALA A 106 21.15 -9.66 -31.97
C ALA A 106 21.34 -10.07 -33.44
N ARG A 107 20.49 -10.96 -33.97
CA ARG A 107 20.50 -11.32 -35.40
C ARG A 107 20.20 -10.12 -36.28
N LYS A 108 19.17 -9.33 -35.94
CA LYS A 108 18.82 -8.11 -36.66
C LYS A 108 20.00 -7.13 -36.68
N LEU A 109 20.58 -6.84 -35.51
CA LEU A 109 21.71 -5.93 -35.38
C LEU A 109 22.92 -6.39 -36.22
N LYS A 110 23.23 -7.70 -36.22
CA LYS A 110 24.29 -8.27 -37.08
C LYS A 110 24.02 -8.02 -38.57
N LEU A 111 22.79 -8.25 -39.02
CA LEU A 111 22.39 -8.03 -40.42
C LEU A 111 22.49 -6.55 -40.81
N ASP A 112 22.02 -5.66 -39.95
CA ASP A 112 22.04 -4.21 -40.19
C ASP A 112 23.50 -3.69 -40.28
N ILE A 113 24.37 -4.10 -39.35
CA ILE A 113 25.81 -3.78 -39.40
C ILE A 113 26.46 -4.34 -40.67
N SER A 114 26.11 -5.56 -41.07
CA SER A 114 26.69 -6.19 -42.27
C SER A 114 26.25 -5.47 -43.56
N LYS A 115 25.00 -5.02 -43.65
CA LYS A 115 24.52 -4.19 -44.76
C LYS A 115 25.24 -2.85 -44.81
N GLN A 116 25.38 -2.21 -43.65
CA GLN A 116 26.05 -0.92 -43.52
C GLN A 116 27.53 -1.00 -43.93
N LEU A 117 28.23 -2.08 -43.58
CA LEU A 117 29.61 -2.33 -44.02
C LEU A 117 29.70 -2.40 -45.56
N ARG A 118 28.84 -3.20 -46.21
CA ARG A 118 28.84 -3.31 -47.68
C ARG A 118 28.61 -1.95 -48.36
N LEU A 119 27.68 -1.15 -47.83
CA LEU A 119 27.41 0.19 -48.35
C LEU A 119 28.65 1.10 -48.29
N PHE A 120 29.46 0.99 -47.22
CA PHE A 120 30.71 1.76 -47.13
C PHE A 120 31.80 1.22 -48.05
N ASP A 121 31.90 -0.11 -48.23
CA ASP A 121 32.84 -0.72 -49.17
C ASP A 121 32.51 -0.31 -50.62
N ASP A 122 31.24 -0.37 -51.01
CA ASP A 122 30.76 0.06 -52.33
C ASP A 122 31.03 1.55 -52.55
N LEU A 123 30.85 2.38 -51.52
CA LEU A 123 31.16 3.81 -51.59
C LEU A 123 32.66 4.05 -51.82
N ALA A 124 33.52 3.33 -51.10
CA ALA A 124 34.97 3.41 -51.28
C ALA A 124 35.40 2.99 -52.70
N GLN A 125 34.84 1.89 -53.21
CA GLN A 125 35.08 1.43 -54.58
C GLN A 125 34.61 2.46 -55.62
N ASN A 126 33.43 3.08 -55.43
CA ASN A 126 32.93 4.12 -56.33
C ASN A 126 33.83 5.36 -56.43
N PHE A 127 34.54 5.72 -55.35
CA PHE A 127 35.55 6.78 -55.39
C PHE A 127 36.83 6.32 -56.09
N TRP A 128 37.25 5.09 -55.83
CA TRP A 128 38.43 4.50 -56.45
C TRP A 128 38.24 4.37 -57.97
N ASP A 129 37.12 3.80 -58.42
CA ASP A 129 36.75 3.67 -59.84
C ASP A 129 36.72 5.03 -60.55
N LEU A 130 36.26 6.09 -59.89
CA LEU A 130 36.28 7.42 -60.47
C LEU A 130 37.72 7.90 -60.73
N SER A 131 38.63 7.65 -59.81
CA SER A 131 40.04 8.06 -59.94
C SER A 131 40.82 7.22 -60.95
N THR A 132 40.39 5.97 -61.20
CA THR A 132 41.05 5.04 -62.13
C THR A 132 40.41 5.00 -63.52
N LYS A 133 39.28 5.69 -63.74
CA LYS A 133 38.63 5.81 -65.05
C LYS A 133 39.66 6.22 -66.11
N PRO A 134 39.81 5.45 -67.21
CA PRO A 134 40.86 5.67 -68.21
C PRO A 134 40.90 7.11 -68.73
N ASN A 135 39.73 7.70 -69.04
CA ASN A 135 39.63 9.07 -69.54
C ASN A 135 40.15 10.12 -68.56
N TYR A 136 39.95 9.93 -67.24
CA TYR A 136 40.46 10.87 -66.24
C TYR A 136 41.94 10.60 -65.94
N LYS A 137 42.34 9.33 -65.89
CA LYS A 137 43.72 8.94 -65.67
C LYS A 137 44.66 9.48 -66.75
N SER A 138 44.30 9.28 -68.02
CA SER A 138 45.10 9.70 -69.16
C SER A 138 45.07 11.21 -69.41
N ALA A 139 43.99 11.92 -69.05
CA ALA A 139 43.84 13.36 -69.33
C ALA A 139 44.20 14.27 -68.15
N LEU A 140 44.14 13.78 -66.91
CA LEU A 140 44.37 14.59 -65.71
C LEU A 140 45.57 14.15 -64.86
N PHE A 141 45.98 12.88 -64.90
CA PHE A 141 46.99 12.33 -63.99
C PHE A 141 48.29 11.87 -64.67
N GLU A 142 48.27 11.53 -65.96
CA GLU A 142 49.44 11.03 -66.73
C GLU A 142 50.01 12.05 -67.74
N VAL A 143 49.57 13.31 -67.70
CA VAL A 143 49.96 14.37 -68.65
C VAL A 143 50.99 15.33 -68.04
N GLU A 144 52.13 15.56 -68.72
CA GLU A 144 53.16 16.55 -68.34
C GLU A 144 52.91 17.97 -68.95
N GLY A 145 51.83 18.14 -69.71
CA GLY A 145 51.39 19.40 -70.35
C GLY A 145 50.14 20.07 -69.71
N PRO A 146 49.60 21.14 -70.30
CA PRO A 146 48.42 21.84 -69.77
C PRO A 146 47.16 20.95 -69.78
N LEU A 147 46.40 20.99 -68.69
CA LEU A 147 45.22 20.17 -68.46
C LEU A 147 44.01 20.59 -69.31
N ASP A 148 43.19 19.63 -69.71
CA ASP A 148 41.90 19.88 -70.35
C ASP A 148 40.88 20.41 -69.33
N GLU A 149 40.47 21.69 -69.49
CA GLU A 149 39.54 22.36 -68.58
C GLU A 149 38.14 21.73 -68.55
N ASP A 150 37.66 21.19 -69.67
CA ASP A 150 36.32 20.60 -69.76
C ASP A 150 36.28 19.23 -69.07
N VAL A 151 37.33 18.43 -69.25
CA VAL A 151 37.50 17.14 -68.55
C VAL A 151 37.67 17.36 -67.04
N LEU A 152 38.41 18.40 -66.64
CA LEU A 152 38.56 18.78 -65.23
C LEU A 152 37.22 19.21 -64.61
N ARG A 153 36.43 20.06 -65.30
CA ARG A 153 35.09 20.47 -64.83
C ARG A 153 34.14 19.29 -64.68
N GLN A 154 34.18 18.32 -65.59
CA GLN A 154 33.37 17.12 -65.50
C GLN A 154 33.79 16.23 -64.32
N PHE A 155 35.08 16.02 -64.12
CA PHE A 155 35.62 15.29 -62.98
C PHE A 155 35.22 15.95 -61.65
N GLU A 156 35.37 17.28 -61.53
CA GLU A 156 34.95 18.02 -60.35
C GLU A 156 33.47 17.84 -60.02
N LYS A 157 32.59 17.87 -61.03
CA LYS A 157 31.15 17.66 -60.85
C LYS A 157 30.85 16.26 -60.32
N GLU A 158 31.48 15.23 -60.91
CA GLU A 158 31.32 13.84 -60.51
C GLU A 158 31.88 13.54 -59.10
N VAL A 159 32.99 14.18 -58.72
CA VAL A 159 33.55 14.11 -57.37
C VAL A 159 32.61 14.79 -56.38
N LYS A 160 32.14 16.02 -56.67
CA LYS A 160 31.23 16.76 -55.79
C LYS A 160 29.94 15.98 -55.50
N GLU A 161 29.37 15.33 -56.50
CA GLU A 161 28.16 14.51 -56.33
C GLU A 161 28.42 13.27 -55.47
N ARG A 162 29.53 12.55 -55.70
CA ARG A 162 29.89 11.39 -54.86
C ARG A 162 30.21 11.80 -53.42
N VAL A 163 30.89 12.92 -53.21
CA VAL A 163 31.16 13.47 -51.87
C VAL A 163 29.86 13.84 -51.15
N LYS A 164 28.89 14.42 -51.87
CA LYS A 164 27.57 14.71 -51.31
C LYS A 164 26.84 13.44 -50.87
N ASN A 165 26.83 12.41 -51.71
CA ASN A 165 26.22 11.11 -51.39
C ASN A 165 26.91 10.43 -50.20
N ALA A 166 28.24 10.46 -50.14
CA ALA A 166 29.01 9.96 -49.01
C ALA A 166 28.65 10.65 -47.69
N ARG A 167 28.53 11.99 -47.72
CA ARG A 167 28.14 12.76 -46.54
C ARG A 167 26.74 12.40 -46.04
N LEU A 168 25.79 12.19 -46.94
CA LEU A 168 24.42 11.76 -46.58
C LEU A 168 24.44 10.38 -45.91
N MET A 169 25.11 9.39 -46.52
CA MET A 169 25.19 8.03 -45.97
C MET A 169 25.92 7.98 -44.62
N ILE A 170 27.01 8.75 -44.47
CA ILE A 170 27.72 8.88 -43.19
C ILE A 170 26.83 9.54 -42.12
N ALA A 171 26.03 10.54 -42.50
CA ALA A 171 25.10 11.20 -41.58
C ALA A 171 23.99 10.25 -41.09
N GLU A 172 23.40 9.44 -41.97
CA GLU A 172 22.41 8.41 -41.60
C GLU A 172 23.01 7.35 -40.68
N ALA A 173 24.26 6.95 -40.95
CA ALA A 173 25.02 5.99 -40.16
C ALA A 173 25.47 6.51 -38.78
N LYS A 174 25.45 7.83 -38.56
CA LYS A 174 26.10 8.49 -37.42
C LYS A 174 25.61 7.95 -36.07
N GLU A 175 24.32 7.68 -35.95
CA GLU A 175 23.72 7.16 -34.72
C GLU A 175 24.33 5.82 -34.27
N SER A 176 24.70 4.96 -35.23
CA SER A 176 25.30 3.66 -34.94
C SER A 176 26.70 3.75 -34.34
N TYR A 177 27.41 4.87 -34.53
CA TYR A 177 28.79 5.06 -34.06
C TYR A 177 28.93 6.15 -32.99
N ASP A 178 27.95 7.05 -32.86
CA ASP A 178 27.98 8.13 -31.90
C ASP A 178 27.46 7.68 -30.53
N ASN A 179 28.40 7.37 -29.63
CA ASN A 179 28.09 6.98 -28.26
C ASN A 179 27.35 8.08 -27.48
N GLN A 180 27.53 9.37 -27.80
CA GLN A 180 26.80 10.45 -27.11
C GLN A 180 25.33 10.41 -27.47
N ILE A 181 24.99 10.18 -28.74
CA ILE A 181 23.59 10.02 -29.18
C ILE A 181 22.96 8.79 -28.51
N LYS A 182 23.67 7.66 -28.44
CA LYS A 182 23.18 6.46 -27.74
C LYS A 182 22.94 6.70 -26.26
N ILE A 183 23.87 7.37 -25.57
CA ILE A 183 23.72 7.74 -24.16
C ILE A 183 22.52 8.67 -23.97
N GLN A 184 22.32 9.65 -24.87
CA GLN A 184 21.18 10.55 -24.79
C GLN A 184 19.86 9.79 -24.97
N LYS A 185 19.74 8.93 -25.99
CA LYS A 185 18.53 8.10 -26.19
C LYS A 185 18.24 7.19 -24.99
N LEU A 186 19.27 6.62 -24.38
CA LEU A 186 19.11 5.82 -23.16
C LEU A 186 18.59 6.68 -22.00
N LYS A 187 19.15 7.89 -21.80
CA LYS A 187 18.65 8.83 -20.78
C LYS A 187 17.19 9.21 -21.03
N ASP A 188 16.83 9.52 -22.27
CA ASP A 188 15.46 9.86 -22.64
C ASP A 188 14.50 8.69 -22.39
N THR A 189 14.94 7.47 -22.67
CA THR A 189 14.18 6.24 -22.39
C THR A 189 14.01 6.01 -20.89
N ILE A 190 15.07 6.19 -20.09
CA ILE A 190 15.01 6.07 -18.62
C ILE A 190 14.02 7.10 -18.07
N PHE A 191 14.08 8.34 -18.55
CA PHE A 191 13.16 9.39 -18.14
C PHE A 191 11.71 9.05 -18.49
N ALA A 192 11.45 8.59 -19.73
CA ALA A 192 10.12 8.20 -20.18
C ALA A 192 9.55 7.01 -19.38
N VAL A 193 10.36 5.98 -19.12
CA VAL A 193 9.96 4.83 -18.29
C VAL A 193 9.71 5.26 -16.84
N HIS A 194 10.52 6.16 -16.29
CA HIS A 194 10.31 6.71 -14.96
C HIS A 194 9.01 7.50 -14.85
N GLU A 195 8.66 8.29 -15.88
CA GLU A 195 7.39 9.01 -15.95
C GLU A 195 6.19 8.04 -16.01
N LEU A 196 6.28 6.99 -16.83
CA LEU A 196 5.25 5.93 -16.88
C LEU A 196 5.10 5.22 -15.53
N LEU A 197 6.20 4.92 -14.85
CA LEU A 197 6.18 4.33 -13.51
C LEU A 197 5.53 5.27 -12.49
N ALA A 198 5.85 6.56 -12.53
CA ALA A 198 5.24 7.55 -11.64
C ALA A 198 3.72 7.66 -11.88
N LYS A 199 3.28 7.66 -13.14
CA LYS A 199 1.86 7.65 -13.52
C LYS A 199 1.17 6.37 -13.04
N ALA A 200 1.77 5.20 -13.26
CA ALA A 200 1.24 3.92 -12.80
C ALA A 200 1.11 3.86 -11.26
N LYS A 201 2.12 4.35 -10.52
CA LYS A 201 2.07 4.45 -9.05
C LYS A 201 0.94 5.37 -8.57
N LYS A 202 0.76 6.53 -9.19
CA LYS A 202 -0.35 7.45 -8.87
C LYS A 202 -1.71 6.80 -9.12
N ASN A 203 -1.89 6.16 -10.27
CA ASN A 203 -3.13 5.45 -10.61
C ASN A 203 -3.41 4.27 -9.66
N GLY A 204 -2.37 3.50 -9.30
CA GLY A 204 -2.50 2.41 -8.33
C GLY A 204 -2.90 2.91 -6.94
N ALA A 205 -2.30 4.00 -6.45
CA ALA A 205 -2.68 4.61 -5.17
C ALA A 205 -4.11 5.15 -5.18
N PHE A 206 -4.54 5.75 -6.30
CA PHE A 206 -5.90 6.22 -6.51
C PHE A 206 -6.92 5.08 -6.47
N ALA A 207 -6.69 4.02 -7.25
CA ALA A 207 -7.56 2.84 -7.29
C ALA A 207 -7.64 2.14 -5.92
N SER A 208 -6.52 2.02 -5.22
CA SER A 208 -6.48 1.48 -3.86
C SER A 208 -7.29 2.32 -2.87
N LEU A 209 -7.27 3.65 -3.00
CA LEU A 209 -8.08 4.54 -2.16
C LEU A 209 -9.58 4.38 -2.43
N ILE A 210 -9.98 4.22 -3.70
CA ILE A 210 -11.38 3.95 -4.05
C ILE A 210 -11.80 2.62 -3.41
N ALA A 211 -11.03 1.56 -3.63
CA ALA A 211 -11.34 0.23 -3.08
C ALA A 211 -11.44 0.24 -1.54
N ALA A 212 -10.61 1.04 -0.86
CA ALA A 212 -10.66 1.18 0.60
C ALA A 212 -11.88 1.95 1.13
N LYS A 213 -12.49 2.81 0.31
CA LYS A 213 -13.63 3.67 0.69
C LYS A 213 -14.98 3.09 0.23
N SER A 214 -15.00 2.32 -0.84
CA SER A 214 -16.20 1.68 -1.35
C SER A 214 -16.66 0.54 -0.46
N VAL A 215 -17.98 0.30 -0.41
CA VAL A 215 -18.55 -0.89 0.22
C VAL A 215 -18.44 -2.07 -0.76
N PRO A 216 -17.74 -3.16 -0.40
CA PRO A 216 -17.69 -4.38 -1.21
C PRO A 216 -19.07 -4.95 -1.49
N LYS A 217 -19.24 -5.53 -2.68
CA LYS A 217 -20.50 -6.18 -3.07
C LYS A 217 -20.91 -7.30 -2.11
N SER A 218 -19.94 -8.03 -1.57
CA SER A 218 -20.16 -9.10 -0.59
C SER A 218 -20.74 -8.57 0.72
N LEU A 219 -20.17 -7.49 1.27
CA LEU A 219 -20.69 -6.83 2.48
C LEU A 219 -22.08 -6.25 2.26
N HIS A 220 -22.32 -5.60 1.12
CA HIS A 220 -23.65 -5.09 0.78
C HIS A 220 -24.68 -6.22 0.63
N CYS A 221 -24.32 -7.31 -0.06
CA CYS A 221 -25.16 -8.50 -0.19
C CYS A 221 -25.55 -9.04 1.19
N LEU A 222 -24.59 -9.20 2.10
CA LEU A 222 -24.84 -9.75 3.43
C LEU A 222 -25.83 -8.88 4.21
N ALA A 223 -25.60 -7.57 4.26
CA ALA A 223 -26.49 -6.64 4.96
C ALA A 223 -27.92 -6.72 4.41
N MET A 224 -28.07 -6.74 3.08
CA MET A 224 -29.38 -6.86 2.43
C MET A 224 -30.08 -8.19 2.74
N ARG A 225 -29.35 -9.32 2.74
CA ARG A 225 -29.91 -10.64 3.08
C ARG A 225 -30.38 -10.73 4.53
N LEU A 226 -29.62 -10.16 5.46
CA LEU A 226 -30.01 -10.10 6.87
C LEU A 226 -31.25 -9.23 7.09
N VAL A 227 -31.37 -8.11 6.36
CA VAL A 227 -32.57 -7.27 6.42
C VAL A 227 -33.77 -7.98 5.80
N GLU A 228 -33.59 -8.66 4.67
CA GLU A 228 -34.61 -9.51 4.04
C GLU A 228 -35.11 -10.57 5.03
N GLU A 229 -34.20 -11.27 5.70
CA GLU A 229 -34.54 -12.29 6.71
C GLU A 229 -35.36 -11.72 7.87
N ARG A 230 -35.06 -10.50 8.34
CA ARG A 230 -35.89 -9.81 9.35
C ARG A 230 -37.31 -9.55 8.87
N ILE A 231 -37.44 -9.09 7.62
CA ILE A 231 -38.72 -8.71 7.03
C ILE A 231 -39.58 -9.95 6.76
N SER A 232 -38.97 -11.05 6.33
CA SER A 232 -39.65 -12.31 6.06
C SER A 232 -40.10 -13.06 7.32
N HIS A 233 -39.38 -12.88 8.45
CA HIS A 233 -39.67 -13.59 9.70
C HIS A 233 -39.68 -12.64 10.93
N PRO A 234 -40.56 -11.62 10.96
CA PRO A 234 -40.54 -10.58 11.99
C PRO A 234 -40.74 -11.13 13.41
N GLU A 235 -41.48 -12.23 13.55
CA GLU A 235 -41.74 -12.90 14.83
C GLU A 235 -40.48 -13.50 15.49
N LYS A 236 -39.43 -13.80 14.72
CA LYS A 236 -38.16 -14.35 15.25
C LYS A 236 -37.25 -13.28 15.86
N TYR A 237 -37.47 -12.00 15.52
CA TYR A 237 -36.56 -10.89 15.81
C TYR A 237 -37.22 -9.77 16.60
N THR A 238 -38.20 -10.11 17.44
CA THR A 238 -38.83 -9.19 18.39
C THR A 238 -37.80 -8.67 19.39
N GLU A 239 -37.90 -7.40 19.75
CA GLU A 239 -36.98 -6.78 20.69
C GLU A 239 -37.32 -7.22 22.12
N GLU A 240 -36.30 -7.73 22.82
CA GLU A 240 -36.36 -8.09 24.23
C GLU A 240 -35.87 -6.90 25.07
N GLU A 241 -36.40 -6.74 26.29
CA GLU A 241 -35.88 -5.72 27.20
C GLU A 241 -34.41 -6.03 27.56
N PRO A 242 -33.54 -5.01 27.66
CA PRO A 242 -32.15 -5.22 28.03
C PRO A 242 -32.04 -5.88 29.40
N GLY A 243 -31.26 -6.96 29.47
CA GLY A 243 -30.95 -7.63 30.74
C GLY A 243 -30.07 -6.77 31.67
N PRO A 244 -30.08 -7.06 32.99
CA PRO A 244 -29.30 -6.30 33.97
C PRO A 244 -27.78 -6.38 33.75
N GLU A 245 -27.29 -7.41 33.05
CA GLU A 245 -25.87 -7.59 32.70
C GLU A 245 -25.27 -6.43 31.91
N PHE A 246 -26.08 -5.68 31.15
CA PHE A 246 -25.58 -4.61 30.29
C PHE A 246 -25.14 -3.37 31.08
N GLU A 247 -25.51 -3.31 32.36
CA GLU A 247 -25.16 -2.22 33.27
C GLU A 247 -24.38 -2.68 34.51
N ASP A 248 -24.08 -3.98 34.65
CA ASP A 248 -23.40 -4.54 35.82
C ASP A 248 -21.88 -4.23 35.78
N PRO A 249 -21.39 -3.31 36.61
CA PRO A 249 -19.99 -2.88 36.56
C PRO A 249 -18.99 -3.97 37.01
N SER A 250 -19.44 -5.15 37.48
CA SER A 250 -18.60 -6.30 37.80
C SER A 250 -18.19 -7.14 36.57
N LEU A 251 -18.83 -6.92 35.42
CA LEU A 251 -18.56 -7.59 34.16
C LEU A 251 -17.55 -6.84 33.28
N TYR A 252 -17.04 -7.52 32.26
CA TYR A 252 -16.07 -6.97 31.31
C TYR A 252 -16.80 -6.36 30.11
N HIS A 253 -16.94 -5.04 30.10
CA HIS A 253 -17.65 -4.31 29.06
C HIS A 253 -16.76 -3.86 27.91
N TYR A 254 -17.22 -4.10 26.69
CA TYR A 254 -16.55 -3.73 25.45
C TYR A 254 -17.43 -2.76 24.66
N ALA A 255 -16.87 -1.68 24.14
CA ALA A 255 -17.54 -0.79 23.21
C ALA A 255 -17.00 -1.00 21.80
N ILE A 256 -17.88 -1.30 20.85
CA ILE A 256 -17.54 -1.53 19.43
C ILE A 256 -18.47 -0.69 18.56
N PHE A 257 -17.91 0.18 17.72
CA PHE A 257 -18.68 1.06 16.86
C PHE A 257 -18.38 0.77 15.39
N SER A 258 -19.37 0.30 14.64
CA SER A 258 -19.16 -0.16 13.26
C SER A 258 -20.45 -0.27 12.47
N ASP A 259 -20.32 -0.11 11.15
CA ASP A 259 -21.34 -0.38 10.14
C ASP A 259 -21.15 -1.75 9.45
N ASN A 260 -20.18 -2.56 9.92
CA ASN A 260 -19.76 -3.79 9.25
C ASN A 260 -20.02 -5.04 10.11
N VAL A 261 -21.06 -5.78 9.74
CA VAL A 261 -21.52 -6.98 10.47
C VAL A 261 -20.43 -8.03 10.66
N ILE A 262 -19.68 -8.38 9.61
CA ILE A 262 -18.64 -9.42 9.74
C ILE A 262 -17.46 -8.93 10.57
N ALA A 263 -17.06 -7.67 10.40
CA ALA A 263 -15.96 -7.10 11.17
C ALA A 263 -16.25 -7.17 12.68
N VAL A 264 -17.44 -6.72 13.10
CA VAL A 264 -17.90 -6.84 14.49
C VAL A 264 -17.95 -8.30 14.94
N SER A 265 -18.51 -9.20 14.11
CA SER A 265 -18.57 -10.62 14.42
C SER A 265 -17.18 -11.22 14.65
N VAL A 266 -16.18 -10.83 13.86
CA VAL A 266 -14.80 -11.31 14.02
C VAL A 266 -14.19 -10.78 15.31
N VAL A 267 -14.39 -9.50 15.64
CA VAL A 267 -13.90 -8.93 16.92
C VAL A 267 -14.48 -9.71 18.10
N ILE A 268 -15.81 -9.83 18.18
CA ILE A 268 -16.50 -10.51 19.29
C ILE A 268 -16.08 -11.98 19.38
N ARG A 269 -16.09 -12.71 18.25
CA ARG A 269 -15.68 -14.12 18.23
C ARG A 269 -14.22 -14.30 18.64
N SER A 270 -13.35 -13.38 18.23
CA SER A 270 -11.94 -13.43 18.62
C SER A 270 -11.72 -13.15 20.11
N VAL A 271 -12.52 -12.26 20.72
CA VAL A 271 -12.47 -12.04 22.18
C VAL A 271 -12.95 -13.30 22.89
N VAL A 272 -14.15 -13.79 22.56
CA VAL A 272 -14.79 -14.91 23.24
C VAL A 272 -13.99 -16.20 23.13
N LYS A 273 -13.44 -16.50 21.95
CA LYS A 273 -12.64 -17.72 21.75
C LYS A 273 -11.34 -17.74 22.55
N ASN A 274 -10.81 -16.57 22.91
CA ASN A 274 -9.57 -16.44 23.69
C ASN A 274 -9.81 -16.04 25.15
N ALA A 275 -11.07 -15.89 25.57
CA ALA A 275 -11.44 -15.52 26.93
C ALA A 275 -11.43 -16.74 27.86
N GLU A 276 -10.92 -16.57 29.09
CA GLU A 276 -10.97 -17.63 30.12
C GLU A 276 -12.39 -17.85 30.66
N GLU A 277 -13.16 -16.78 30.82
CA GLU A 277 -14.52 -16.80 31.37
C GLU A 277 -15.51 -16.08 30.43
N PRO A 278 -15.88 -16.66 29.26
CA PRO A 278 -16.62 -15.94 28.22
C PRO A 278 -17.96 -15.35 28.67
N TRP A 279 -18.66 -15.98 29.62
CA TRP A 279 -19.94 -15.51 30.17
C TRP A 279 -19.84 -14.19 30.96
N LYS A 280 -18.63 -13.72 31.30
CA LYS A 280 -18.42 -12.42 31.95
C LYS A 280 -18.27 -11.25 30.97
N HIS A 281 -18.27 -11.52 29.66
CA HIS A 281 -17.99 -10.52 28.63
C HIS A 281 -19.30 -9.94 28.09
N VAL A 282 -19.36 -8.61 28.04
CA VAL A 282 -20.53 -7.84 27.60
C VAL A 282 -20.11 -6.91 26.47
N PHE A 283 -20.67 -7.10 25.29
CA PHE A 283 -20.36 -6.34 24.09
C PHE A 283 -21.46 -5.34 23.78
N HIS A 284 -21.11 -4.06 23.82
CA HIS A 284 -21.97 -2.96 23.40
C HIS A 284 -21.62 -2.57 21.97
N VAL A 285 -22.42 -3.04 21.02
CA VAL A 285 -22.27 -2.74 19.60
C VAL A 285 -23.17 -1.56 19.25
N VAL A 286 -22.58 -0.48 18.74
CA VAL A 286 -23.35 0.64 18.19
C VAL A 286 -23.10 0.78 16.71
N THR A 287 -24.18 0.87 15.95
CA THR A 287 -24.18 0.92 14.48
C THR A 287 -25.13 2.01 13.98
N ASP A 288 -25.00 2.38 12.71
CA ASP A 288 -25.95 3.30 12.08
C ASP A 288 -27.34 2.66 11.88
N ARG A 289 -28.32 3.52 11.61
CA ARG A 289 -29.71 3.13 11.29
C ARG A 289 -29.84 2.11 10.15
N MET A 290 -28.94 2.15 9.18
CA MET A 290 -29.03 1.29 7.99
C MET A 290 -28.61 -0.15 8.30
N ASN A 291 -27.71 -0.34 9.26
CA ASN A 291 -27.12 -1.64 9.59
C ASN A 291 -27.65 -2.25 10.89
N VAL A 292 -28.36 -1.50 11.75
CA VAL A 292 -28.88 -2.00 13.03
C VAL A 292 -29.75 -3.25 12.89
N ALA A 293 -30.63 -3.29 11.89
CA ALA A 293 -31.50 -4.45 11.64
C ALA A 293 -30.67 -5.68 11.26
N ALA A 294 -29.72 -5.53 10.33
CA ALA A 294 -28.85 -6.60 9.89
C ALA A 294 -27.98 -7.16 11.05
N MET A 295 -27.41 -6.26 11.84
CA MET A 295 -26.56 -6.59 12.98
C MET A 295 -27.33 -7.33 14.08
N LYS A 296 -28.55 -6.88 14.41
CA LYS A 296 -29.45 -7.58 15.35
C LYS A 296 -29.80 -8.99 14.86
N VAL A 297 -30.14 -9.15 13.58
CA VAL A 297 -30.43 -10.47 12.99
C VAL A 297 -29.21 -11.38 13.07
N TRP A 298 -28.02 -10.89 12.71
CA TRP A 298 -26.79 -11.68 12.76
C TRP A 298 -26.57 -12.30 14.15
N PHE A 299 -26.57 -11.48 15.20
CA PHE A 299 -26.30 -11.97 16.57
C PHE A 299 -27.45 -12.80 17.15
N ARG A 300 -28.67 -12.69 16.61
CA ARG A 300 -29.79 -13.58 16.97
C ARG A 300 -29.69 -14.94 16.29
N MET A 301 -29.30 -14.97 15.00
CA MET A 301 -29.10 -16.21 14.24
C MET A 301 -27.82 -16.95 14.64
N ARG A 302 -26.80 -16.20 15.08
CA ARG A 302 -25.51 -16.70 15.57
C ARG A 302 -25.25 -16.19 16.98
N PRO A 303 -25.94 -16.76 18.00
CA PRO A 303 -25.64 -16.48 19.39
C PRO A 303 -24.16 -16.72 19.67
N VAL A 304 -23.57 -15.85 20.48
CA VAL A 304 -22.16 -15.94 20.81
C VAL A 304 -21.91 -17.14 21.71
N GLU A 305 -20.88 -17.93 21.39
CA GLU A 305 -20.49 -19.10 22.17
C GLU A 305 -20.09 -18.71 23.61
N GLY A 306 -20.18 -19.65 24.55
CA GLY A 306 -19.68 -19.46 25.91
C GLY A 306 -20.50 -18.53 26.81
N GLY A 307 -21.68 -18.08 26.36
CA GLY A 307 -22.62 -17.30 27.19
C GLY A 307 -22.31 -15.82 27.30
N ALA A 308 -21.48 -15.27 26.42
CA ALA A 308 -21.22 -13.83 26.38
C ALA A 308 -22.46 -13.04 25.96
N HIS A 309 -22.58 -11.79 26.44
CA HIS A 309 -23.73 -10.94 26.20
C HIS A 309 -23.45 -9.92 25.10
N VAL A 310 -24.37 -9.74 24.16
CA VAL A 310 -24.23 -8.75 23.08
C VAL A 310 -25.48 -7.89 23.01
N GLU A 311 -25.30 -6.58 23.11
CA GLU A 311 -26.34 -5.58 22.84
C GLU A 311 -26.00 -4.84 21.54
N VAL A 312 -27.00 -4.65 20.69
CA VAL A 312 -26.88 -3.88 19.45
C VAL A 312 -27.83 -2.69 19.50
N LYS A 313 -27.26 -1.47 19.51
CA LYS A 313 -27.99 -0.20 19.50
C LYS A 313 -27.72 0.61 18.25
N ALA A 314 -28.71 1.41 17.85
CA ALA A 314 -28.54 2.41 16.82
C ALA A 314 -27.92 3.69 17.42
N VAL A 315 -27.22 4.48 16.60
CA VAL A 315 -26.76 5.83 17.02
C VAL A 315 -27.94 6.69 17.50
N GLU A 316 -29.09 6.54 16.84
CA GLU A 316 -30.30 7.30 17.09
C GLU A 316 -30.97 6.99 18.44
N ASP A 317 -30.63 5.86 19.06
CA ASP A 317 -31.17 5.47 20.37
C ASP A 317 -30.63 6.36 21.50
N TYR A 318 -29.53 7.08 21.25
CA TYR A 318 -28.90 7.99 22.21
C TYR A 318 -29.42 9.43 22.02
N GLY A 319 -30.47 9.80 22.75
CA GLY A 319 -31.12 11.12 22.61
C GLY A 319 -30.23 12.35 22.84
N PHE A 320 -29.09 12.20 23.54
CA PHE A 320 -28.12 13.28 23.71
C PHE A 320 -27.30 13.59 22.44
N LEU A 321 -27.25 12.66 21.47
CA LEU A 321 -26.52 12.82 20.21
C LEU A 321 -27.30 13.69 19.21
N ASN A 322 -27.39 14.98 19.52
CA ASN A 322 -28.01 15.99 18.65
C ASN A 322 -27.07 17.17 18.42
N SER A 323 -27.35 18.00 17.41
CA SER A 323 -26.52 19.15 17.04
C SER A 323 -26.45 20.26 18.09
N SER A 324 -27.36 20.26 19.07
CA SER A 324 -27.29 21.21 20.18
C SER A 324 -26.18 20.85 21.16
N TYR A 325 -25.89 19.56 21.33
CA TYR A 325 -24.87 19.07 22.26
C TYR A 325 -23.56 18.66 21.56
N VAL A 326 -23.62 18.04 20.38
CA VAL A 326 -22.47 17.44 19.69
C VAL A 326 -21.90 18.39 18.62
N PRO A 327 -20.67 18.92 18.80
CA PRO A 327 -20.09 19.87 17.86
C PRO A 327 -19.95 19.36 16.42
N VAL A 328 -19.63 18.07 16.26
CA VAL A 328 -19.43 17.48 14.94
C VAL A 328 -20.74 17.39 14.16
N LEU A 329 -21.85 17.04 14.82
CA LEU A 329 -23.18 17.05 14.22
C LEU A 329 -23.58 18.47 13.79
N ARG A 330 -23.33 19.46 14.64
CA ARG A 330 -23.56 20.87 14.30
C ARG A 330 -22.74 21.34 13.10
N GLN A 331 -21.48 20.89 12.99
CA GLN A 331 -20.64 21.18 11.83
C GLN A 331 -21.14 20.47 10.56
N LEU A 332 -21.69 19.26 10.69
CA LEU A 332 -22.26 18.47 9.61
C LEU A 332 -23.55 19.05 9.02
N GLU A 333 -24.35 19.74 9.83
CA GLU A 333 -25.56 20.45 9.37
C GLU A 333 -25.22 21.70 8.52
N ASN A 334 -23.98 22.18 8.56
CA ASN A 334 -23.55 23.33 7.77
C ASN A 334 -23.29 22.94 6.30
N THR A 335 -24.10 23.48 5.39
CA THR A 335 -24.06 23.20 3.94
C THR A 335 -22.71 23.49 3.27
N ASN A 336 -21.95 24.48 3.76
CA ASN A 336 -20.60 24.77 3.24
C ASN A 336 -19.59 23.66 3.59
N MET A 337 -19.75 23.03 4.76
CA MET A 337 -18.92 21.89 5.18
C MET A 337 -19.31 20.63 4.41
N GLN A 338 -20.61 20.40 4.19
CA GLN A 338 -21.06 19.30 3.34
C GLN A 338 -20.45 19.37 1.93
N ARG A 339 -20.44 20.55 1.28
CA ARG A 339 -19.78 20.71 -0.03
C ARG A 339 -18.29 20.34 0.00
N PHE A 340 -17.53 20.78 1.00
CA PHE A 340 -16.10 20.47 1.11
C PHE A 340 -15.79 18.97 1.17
N TYR A 341 -16.67 18.19 1.81
CA TYR A 341 -16.49 16.74 1.97
C TYR A 341 -17.14 15.89 0.88
N PHE A 342 -18.24 16.36 0.28
CA PHE A 342 -19.06 15.62 -0.68
C PHE A 342 -18.95 16.11 -2.13
N GLU A 343 -18.27 17.22 -2.44
CA GLU A 343 -18.04 17.63 -3.84
C GLU A 343 -17.00 16.75 -4.56
N ASP A 344 -17.52 15.88 -5.43
CA ASP A 344 -16.79 15.17 -6.48
C ASP A 344 -16.49 16.10 -7.67
N SER A 345 -15.56 17.03 -7.52
CA SER A 345 -14.87 17.55 -8.71
C SER A 345 -13.75 16.57 -9.09
N ALA A 346 -14.09 15.62 -9.96
CA ALA A 346 -13.16 14.69 -10.61
C ALA A 346 -12.01 15.41 -11.34
N GLU A 347 -12.17 16.70 -11.67
CA GLU A 347 -11.21 17.50 -12.44
C GLU A 347 -9.97 17.91 -11.64
N ASN A 348 -10.05 18.04 -10.31
CA ASN A 348 -8.91 18.39 -9.45
C ASN A 348 -8.22 17.16 -8.82
N ALA A 349 -8.81 15.97 -8.93
CA ALA A 349 -8.34 14.73 -8.30
C ALA A 349 -6.99 14.21 -8.85
N THR A 350 -6.57 14.68 -10.02
CA THR A 350 -5.31 14.26 -10.67
C THR A 350 -4.08 15.06 -10.24
N LYS A 351 -4.26 16.22 -9.58
CA LYS A 351 -3.15 17.13 -9.26
C LYS A 351 -2.45 16.82 -7.95
N ASP A 352 -3.14 16.24 -6.97
CA ASP A 352 -2.53 15.93 -5.68
C ASP A 352 -3.18 14.72 -5.00
N ALA A 353 -2.47 13.58 -4.94
CA ALA A 353 -2.93 12.39 -4.21
C ALA A 353 -3.08 12.65 -2.70
N SER A 354 -2.44 13.71 -2.18
CA SER A 354 -2.66 14.17 -0.82
C SER A 354 -4.11 14.66 -0.66
N SER A 355 -4.61 15.51 -1.58
CA SER A 355 -5.96 16.13 -1.58
C SER A 355 -7.11 15.11 -1.43
N MET A 356 -6.92 13.88 -1.91
CA MET A 356 -7.90 12.80 -1.85
C MET A 356 -7.95 12.00 -0.55
N LYS A 357 -6.84 11.97 0.21
CA LYS A 357 -6.90 11.54 1.62
C LYS A 357 -7.86 12.43 2.41
N PHE A 358 -8.07 13.68 1.95
CA PHE A 358 -8.85 14.68 2.67
C PHE A 358 -10.37 14.61 2.46
N ARG A 359 -10.87 13.70 1.61
CA ARG A 359 -12.31 13.51 1.34
C ARG A 359 -12.75 12.09 1.68
N ASN A 360 -12.79 11.73 2.95
CA ASN A 360 -13.35 10.45 3.40
C ASN A 360 -14.57 10.72 4.30
N PRO A 361 -15.78 10.37 3.86
CA PRO A 361 -17.00 10.48 4.67
C PRO A 361 -16.88 9.77 6.03
N LYS A 362 -16.05 8.71 6.13
CA LYS A 362 -15.79 8.03 7.41
C LYS A 362 -15.21 8.96 8.48
N TYR A 363 -14.47 10.01 8.11
CA TYR A 363 -13.96 10.98 9.09
C TYR A 363 -15.02 11.89 9.68
N MET A 364 -16.24 11.88 9.13
CA MET A 364 -17.42 12.50 9.72
C MET A 364 -18.49 11.48 10.11
N SER A 365 -18.18 10.18 10.00
CA SER A 365 -19.09 9.16 10.49
C SER A 365 -19.22 9.33 11.99
N MET A 366 -20.44 9.53 12.46
CA MET A 366 -20.72 9.67 13.88
C MET A 366 -20.26 8.46 14.68
N LEU A 367 -20.25 7.27 14.09
CA LEU A 367 -19.71 6.04 14.71
C LEU A 367 -18.26 6.23 15.18
N ASN A 368 -17.44 6.96 14.44
CA ASN A 368 -16.06 7.23 14.84
C ASN A 368 -15.97 8.25 15.99
N HIS A 369 -16.96 9.13 16.14
CA HIS A 369 -16.98 10.14 17.20
C HIS A 369 -17.66 9.66 18.48
N LEU A 370 -18.43 8.56 18.46
CA LEU A 370 -19.02 7.94 19.65
C LEU A 370 -17.99 7.59 20.73
N ARG A 371 -16.73 7.32 20.32
CA ARG A 371 -15.63 7.04 21.24
C ARG A 371 -15.36 8.17 22.24
N PHE A 372 -15.85 9.39 21.99
CA PHE A 372 -15.72 10.52 22.92
C PHE A 372 -16.91 10.70 23.86
N TYR A 373 -17.89 9.79 23.83
CA TYR A 373 -19.14 9.88 24.61
C TYR A 373 -19.38 8.62 25.46
N LEU A 374 -18.35 7.83 25.72
CA LEU A 374 -18.47 6.59 26.49
C LEU A 374 -19.09 6.80 27.89
N PRO A 375 -18.76 7.86 28.66
CA PRO A 375 -19.40 8.09 29.95
C PRO A 375 -20.89 8.43 29.86
N GLU A 376 -21.31 9.13 28.81
CA GLU A 376 -22.71 9.50 28.54
C GLU A 376 -23.52 8.28 28.08
N MET A 377 -22.89 7.40 27.29
CA MET A 377 -23.51 6.15 26.82
C MET A 377 -23.64 5.10 27.93
N TYR A 378 -22.68 5.05 28.86
CA TYR A 378 -22.59 4.03 29.90
C TYR A 378 -22.38 4.64 31.30
N PRO A 379 -23.37 5.39 31.83
CA PRO A 379 -23.22 6.18 33.06
C PRO A 379 -23.00 5.33 34.32
N LYS A 380 -23.42 4.05 34.32
CA LYS A 380 -23.28 3.13 35.48
C LYS A 380 -21.96 2.38 35.50
N LEU A 381 -21.22 2.37 34.39
CA LEU A 381 -19.96 1.64 34.28
C LEU A 381 -18.78 2.47 34.79
N ARG A 382 -17.78 1.77 35.34
CA ARG A 382 -16.52 2.34 35.84
C ARG A 382 -15.39 2.24 34.84
N LYS A 383 -15.23 1.08 34.20
CA LYS A 383 -14.23 0.85 33.14
C LYS A 383 -14.89 0.22 31.93
N ILE A 384 -14.37 0.54 30.75
CA ILE A 384 -14.81 -0.04 29.49
C ILE A 384 -13.63 -0.17 28.53
N LEU A 385 -13.57 -1.27 27.78
CA LEU A 385 -12.57 -1.46 26.74
C LEU A 385 -13.16 -1.08 25.38
N PHE A 386 -12.56 -0.10 24.72
CA PHE A 386 -12.90 0.24 23.35
C PHE A 386 -12.12 -0.64 22.37
N LEU A 387 -12.81 -1.24 21.39
CA LEU A 387 -12.21 -1.99 20.28
C LEU A 387 -12.73 -1.43 18.93
N ASP A 388 -11.81 -1.13 18.00
CA ASP A 388 -12.20 -0.85 16.61
C ASP A 388 -12.63 -2.17 15.92
N ASP A 389 -13.40 -2.08 14.83
CA ASP A 389 -13.93 -3.25 14.10
C ASP A 389 -12.88 -4.01 13.27
N ASP A 390 -11.71 -3.42 13.08
CA ASP A 390 -10.60 -3.93 12.30
C ASP A 390 -9.50 -4.52 13.20
N VAL A 391 -9.86 -5.02 14.37
CA VAL A 391 -8.95 -5.74 15.27
C VAL A 391 -9.23 -7.24 15.33
N VAL A 392 -8.23 -7.99 15.76
CA VAL A 392 -8.37 -9.40 16.11
C VAL A 392 -7.69 -9.61 17.46
N VAL A 393 -8.43 -10.25 18.37
CA VAL A 393 -7.94 -10.62 19.70
C VAL A 393 -7.35 -12.04 19.66
N GLN A 394 -6.20 -12.20 20.29
CA GLN A 394 -5.41 -13.44 20.29
C GLN A 394 -5.13 -13.98 21.70
N LYS A 395 -5.41 -13.19 22.74
CA LYS A 395 -5.18 -13.53 24.14
C LYS A 395 -6.31 -12.98 25.02
N ASP A 396 -6.48 -13.54 26.20
CA ASP A 396 -7.42 -13.02 27.19
C ASP A 396 -7.12 -11.56 27.54
N LEU A 397 -8.17 -10.72 27.52
CA LEU A 397 -8.04 -9.27 27.73
C LEU A 397 -8.41 -8.82 29.15
N THR A 398 -8.85 -9.74 30.03
CA THR A 398 -9.29 -9.38 31.39
C THR A 398 -8.17 -8.75 32.22
N GLY A 399 -6.91 -9.05 31.88
CA GLY A 399 -5.74 -8.40 32.45
C GLY A 399 -5.76 -6.86 32.34
N LEU A 400 -6.37 -6.28 31.30
CA LEU A 400 -6.47 -4.84 31.12
C LEU A 400 -7.27 -4.14 32.24
N TRP A 401 -8.30 -4.79 32.79
CA TRP A 401 -9.09 -4.23 33.89
C TRP A 401 -8.30 -4.16 35.20
N LYS A 402 -7.32 -5.05 35.36
CA LYS A 402 -6.43 -5.16 36.54
C LYS A 402 -5.29 -4.14 36.51
N ILE A 403 -5.05 -3.49 35.37
CA ILE A 403 -4.03 -2.46 35.25
C ILE A 403 -4.48 -1.23 36.06
N ASP A 404 -3.62 -0.80 36.98
CA ASP A 404 -3.72 0.51 37.62
C ASP A 404 -3.44 1.57 36.56
N LEU A 405 -4.33 2.55 36.37
CA LEU A 405 -4.15 3.64 35.42
C LEU A 405 -3.45 4.85 36.03
N ASP A 406 -2.99 4.78 37.28
CA ASP A 406 -2.36 5.89 38.01
C ASP A 406 -3.27 7.13 38.10
N GLY A 407 -4.58 6.89 38.25
CA GLY A 407 -5.62 7.94 38.23
C GLY A 407 -5.88 8.59 36.87
N LYS A 408 -5.24 8.10 35.80
CA LYS A 408 -5.41 8.60 34.43
C LYS A 408 -6.68 8.04 33.77
N VAL A 409 -7.14 8.73 32.73
CA VAL A 409 -8.42 8.47 32.07
C VAL A 409 -8.36 7.26 31.15
N ASN A 410 -7.25 7.02 30.45
CA ASN A 410 -7.14 5.88 29.54
C ASN A 410 -5.78 5.19 29.57
N GLY A 411 -5.79 3.90 29.26
CA GLY A 411 -4.60 3.11 28.93
C GLY A 411 -4.55 2.86 27.43
N ALA A 412 -3.42 3.18 26.79
CA ALA A 412 -3.19 2.94 25.37
C ALA A 412 -1.72 2.58 25.09
N VAL A 413 -1.48 1.82 24.02
CA VAL A 413 -0.11 1.56 23.56
C VAL A 413 0.42 2.76 22.78
N GLU A 414 1.59 3.23 23.19
CA GLU A 414 2.32 4.28 22.50
C GLU A 414 2.92 3.79 21.17
N THR A 415 2.76 4.60 20.13
CA THR A 415 3.13 4.26 18.74
C THR A 415 4.38 4.98 18.24
N CYS A 416 4.95 5.89 19.04
CA CYS A 416 6.11 6.65 18.61
C CYS A 416 7.39 5.81 18.52
N PHE A 417 8.18 6.10 17.50
CA PHE A 417 9.52 5.55 17.31
C PHE A 417 10.45 6.65 16.81
N GLY A 418 11.43 7.06 17.60
CA GLY A 418 12.28 8.21 17.27
C GLY A 418 11.44 9.48 17.04
N THR A 419 11.50 10.04 15.82
CA THR A 419 10.72 11.22 15.38
C THR A 419 9.34 10.86 14.79
N PHE A 420 9.05 9.57 14.60
CA PHE A 420 7.77 9.11 14.06
C PHE A 420 6.67 9.05 15.12
N HIS A 421 5.43 9.26 14.69
CA HIS A 421 4.21 9.26 15.49
C HIS A 421 4.32 10.13 16.75
N ARG A 422 4.87 11.34 16.58
CA ARG A 422 4.89 12.39 17.59
C ARG A 422 3.73 13.36 17.36
N TYR A 423 3.33 14.09 18.40
CA TYR A 423 2.24 15.08 18.30
C TYR A 423 2.46 16.08 17.16
N ALA A 424 3.71 16.46 16.87
CA ALA A 424 4.06 17.34 15.74
C ALA A 424 3.64 16.83 14.35
N GLN A 425 3.36 15.53 14.20
CA GLN A 425 2.87 14.96 12.94
C GLN A 425 1.35 15.06 12.78
N TYR A 426 0.63 15.29 13.88
CA TYR A 426 -0.84 15.27 13.92
C TYR A 426 -1.44 16.66 14.13
N LEU A 427 -0.72 17.54 14.84
CA LEU A 427 -1.19 18.87 15.21
C LEU A 427 -0.37 19.96 14.53
N ASN A 428 -1.00 21.11 14.27
CA ASN A 428 -0.36 22.27 13.67
C ASN A 428 0.37 23.13 14.72
N PHE A 429 1.65 22.81 14.99
CA PHE A 429 2.48 23.56 15.94
C PHE A 429 2.90 24.96 15.47
N SER A 430 2.56 25.36 14.24
CA SER A 430 2.66 26.76 13.82
C SER A 430 1.54 27.61 14.42
N HIS A 431 0.43 27.00 14.86
CA HIS A 431 -0.68 27.70 15.50
C HIS A 431 -0.35 27.98 16.98
N PRO A 432 -0.50 29.24 17.47
CA PRO A 432 -0.15 29.61 18.85
C PRO A 432 -0.85 28.74 19.91
N LEU A 433 -2.16 28.52 19.78
CA LEU A 433 -2.93 27.66 20.71
C LEU A 433 -2.33 26.26 20.87
N ILE A 434 -1.94 25.60 19.77
CA ILE A 434 -1.33 24.26 19.84
C ILE A 434 0.05 24.31 20.48
N LYS A 435 0.86 25.31 20.08
CA LYS A 435 2.23 25.48 20.57
C LYS A 435 2.29 25.74 22.07
N GLU A 436 1.33 26.48 22.61
CA GLU A 436 1.25 26.82 24.03
C GLU A 436 0.65 25.70 24.88
N SER A 437 -0.28 24.90 24.32
CA SER A 437 -0.98 23.83 25.07
C SER A 437 -0.27 22.47 25.04
N PHE A 438 0.54 22.16 24.02
CA PHE A 438 1.06 20.80 23.81
C PHE A 438 2.57 20.76 23.59
N ASN A 439 3.18 19.60 23.87
CA ASN A 439 4.58 19.34 23.55
C ASN A 439 4.69 18.66 22.16
N PRO A 440 5.42 19.23 21.18
CA PRO A 440 5.57 18.61 19.86
C PRO A 440 6.27 17.25 19.88
N LYS A 441 7.05 16.97 20.93
CA LYS A 441 7.79 15.71 21.13
C LYS A 441 6.99 14.66 21.92
N ALA A 442 5.78 14.98 22.38
CA ALA A 442 4.92 14.02 23.05
C ALA A 442 4.67 12.80 22.14
N CYS A 443 4.66 11.61 22.75
CA CYS A 443 4.44 10.36 22.04
C CYS A 443 2.95 10.20 21.73
N ALA A 444 2.59 9.93 20.47
CA ALA A 444 1.22 9.59 20.14
C ALA A 444 0.95 8.12 20.46
N TRP A 445 -0.27 7.83 20.88
CA TRP A 445 -0.85 6.49 20.92
C TRP A 445 -1.89 6.35 19.80
N ALA A 446 -2.52 5.20 19.66
CA ALA A 446 -3.55 4.97 18.65
C ALA A 446 -4.84 4.45 19.26
N PHE A 447 -5.96 4.84 18.64
CA PHE A 447 -7.21 4.16 18.91
C PHE A 447 -7.20 2.74 18.32
N GLY A 448 -8.05 1.88 18.88
CA GLY A 448 -8.33 0.54 18.35
C GLY A 448 -8.32 -0.54 19.41
N MET A 449 -7.55 -0.34 20.46
CA MET A 449 -7.69 -1.04 21.73
C MET A 449 -7.26 -0.09 22.84
N ASN A 450 -8.24 0.39 23.60
CA ASN A 450 -7.99 1.37 24.66
C ASN A 450 -8.90 1.09 25.84
N ILE A 451 -8.31 0.92 27.03
CA ILE A 451 -9.07 0.80 28.27
C ILE A 451 -9.33 2.20 28.81
N PHE A 452 -10.59 2.49 29.16
CA PHE A 452 -11.00 3.78 29.70
C PHE A 452 -11.54 3.61 31.11
N ASP A 453 -11.12 4.51 32.01
CA ASP A 453 -11.73 4.74 33.30
C ASP A 453 -12.75 5.87 33.17
N LEU A 454 -14.03 5.50 33.20
CA LEU A 454 -15.15 6.40 33.00
C LEU A 454 -15.37 7.32 34.21
N ASP A 455 -14.96 6.93 35.41
CA ASP A 455 -15.03 7.79 36.59
C ASP A 455 -13.97 8.89 36.50
N ALA A 456 -12.73 8.54 36.13
CA ALA A 456 -11.70 9.52 35.84
C ALA A 456 -12.09 10.43 34.67
N TRP A 457 -12.66 9.88 33.59
CA TRP A 457 -13.15 10.66 32.46
C TRP A 457 -14.16 11.72 32.88
N ARG A 458 -15.17 11.36 33.70
CA ARG A 458 -16.17 12.29 34.23
C ARG A 458 -15.54 13.37 35.10
N ARG A 459 -14.57 13.02 35.96
CA ARG A 459 -13.86 13.99 36.82
C ARG A 459 -13.04 14.99 36.00
N GLU A 460 -12.33 14.51 34.99
CA GLU A 460 -11.48 15.33 34.11
C GLU A 460 -12.27 16.04 33.00
N LYS A 461 -13.57 15.77 32.87
CA LYS A 461 -14.48 16.38 31.88
C LYS A 461 -13.95 16.26 30.44
N CYS A 462 -13.46 15.06 30.09
CA CYS A 462 -12.82 14.86 28.79
C CYS A 462 -13.79 15.03 27.60
N THR A 463 -15.10 14.77 27.78
CA THR A 463 -16.10 15.02 26.74
C THR A 463 -16.20 16.51 26.44
N GLU A 464 -16.18 17.36 27.46
CA GLU A 464 -16.21 18.81 27.34
C GLU A 464 -14.91 19.35 26.75
N GLN A 465 -13.76 18.77 27.10
CA GLN A 465 -12.48 19.09 26.45
C GLN A 465 -12.54 18.76 24.96
N TYR A 466 -13.05 17.58 24.60
CA TYR A 466 -13.27 17.20 23.21
C TYR A 466 -14.17 18.22 22.48
N HIS A 467 -15.26 18.68 23.12
CA HIS A 467 -16.14 19.69 22.53
C HIS A 467 -15.43 21.02 22.32
N TYR A 468 -14.68 21.48 23.32
CA TYR A 468 -13.91 22.71 23.28
C TYR A 468 -12.97 22.73 22.07
N TRP A 469 -12.16 21.68 21.91
CA TRP A 469 -11.21 21.60 20.80
C TRP A 469 -11.89 21.46 19.44
N GLN A 470 -12.99 20.70 19.35
CA GLN A 470 -13.75 20.60 18.09
C GLN A 470 -14.35 21.93 17.66
N ASN A 471 -14.81 22.74 18.62
CA ASN A 471 -15.35 24.08 18.35
C ASN A 471 -14.26 25.07 17.90
N LEU A 472 -13.03 24.93 18.40
CA LEU A 472 -11.91 25.75 17.96
C LEU A 472 -11.35 25.33 16.60
N ASN A 473 -11.52 24.06 16.20
CA ASN A 473 -11.00 23.54 14.94
C ASN A 473 -12.04 23.50 13.80
N VAL A 474 -13.08 24.33 13.84
CA VAL A 474 -14.10 24.40 12.77
C VAL A 474 -13.49 24.73 11.42
N ASP A 475 -12.45 25.57 11.40
CA ASP A 475 -11.70 25.99 10.20
C ASP A 475 -10.54 25.05 9.84
N ARG A 476 -10.31 23.98 10.63
CA ARG A 476 -9.26 22.97 10.44
C ARG A 476 -7.83 23.49 10.53
N THR A 477 -7.63 24.61 11.20
CA THR A 477 -6.30 25.20 11.36
C THR A 477 -5.46 24.50 12.43
N LEU A 478 -6.08 23.86 13.43
CA LEU A 478 -5.39 23.18 14.52
C LEU A 478 -4.95 21.76 14.13
N TRP A 479 -5.82 21.01 13.44
CA TRP A 479 -5.49 19.76 12.76
C TRP A 479 -6.41 19.56 11.56
N LYS A 480 -5.97 18.74 10.59
CA LYS A 480 -6.70 18.60 9.32
C LYS A 480 -7.91 17.68 9.43
N LEU A 481 -7.69 16.40 9.77
CA LEU A 481 -8.70 15.33 9.70
C LEU A 481 -8.43 14.16 10.63
N GLY A 482 -9.45 13.32 10.80
CA GLY A 482 -9.41 12.09 11.59
C GLY A 482 -9.77 12.32 13.05
N THR A 483 -10.02 11.22 13.75
CA THR A 483 -10.36 11.22 15.18
C THR A 483 -9.14 11.06 16.07
N LEU A 484 -7.99 10.65 15.52
CA LEU A 484 -6.78 10.51 16.31
C LEU A 484 -6.26 11.87 16.85
N PRO A 485 -6.11 12.94 16.04
CA PRO A 485 -5.67 14.24 16.57
C PRO A 485 -6.56 14.77 17.73
N PRO A 486 -7.90 14.80 17.65
CA PRO A 486 -8.71 15.21 18.78
C PRO A 486 -8.60 14.25 19.97
N GLY A 487 -8.41 12.94 19.75
CA GLY A 487 -8.10 11.99 20.84
C GLY A 487 -6.82 12.33 21.59
N LEU A 488 -5.73 12.58 20.86
CA LEU A 488 -4.44 12.94 21.44
C LEU A 488 -4.51 14.25 22.25
N ILE A 489 -5.29 15.21 21.79
CA ILE A 489 -5.52 16.48 22.47
C ILE A 489 -6.40 16.27 23.71
N THR A 490 -7.54 15.60 23.57
CA THR A 490 -8.51 15.38 24.66
C THR A 490 -7.90 14.64 25.84
N PHE A 491 -7.05 13.64 25.58
CA PHE A 491 -6.41 12.83 26.62
C PHE A 491 -4.96 13.22 26.89
N TYR A 492 -4.55 14.44 26.51
CA TYR A 492 -3.18 14.89 26.74
C TYR A 492 -2.85 14.90 28.23
N SER A 493 -1.75 14.23 28.60
CA SER A 493 -1.32 14.01 30.00
C SER A 493 -2.24 13.12 30.86
N THR A 494 -3.38 12.66 30.34
CA THR A 494 -4.31 11.74 31.02
C THR A 494 -4.34 10.34 30.41
N THR A 495 -3.29 9.98 29.64
CA THR A 495 -3.06 8.62 29.11
C THR A 495 -1.93 7.91 29.85
N LYS A 496 -2.16 6.66 30.25
CA LYS A 496 -1.14 5.70 30.69
C LYS A 496 -0.65 4.89 29.49
N SER A 497 0.67 4.84 29.31
CA SER A 497 1.29 3.99 28.30
C SER A 497 1.19 2.52 28.73
N LEU A 498 0.69 1.68 27.85
CA LEU A 498 0.60 0.23 28.04
C LEU A 498 1.78 -0.48 27.35
N ASP A 499 2.08 -1.69 27.83
CA ASP A 499 3.09 -2.54 27.19
C ASP A 499 2.71 -2.83 25.73
N ARG A 500 3.72 -2.83 24.84
CA ARG A 500 3.51 -3.01 23.39
C ARG A 500 2.90 -4.36 23.03
N SER A 501 3.06 -5.38 23.86
CA SER A 501 2.42 -6.69 23.67
C SER A 501 0.90 -6.63 23.75
N TRP A 502 0.30 -5.57 24.28
CA TRP A 502 -1.15 -5.44 24.30
C TRP A 502 -1.76 -5.13 22.93
N HIS A 503 -1.10 -4.32 22.10
CA HIS A 503 -1.65 -3.81 20.84
C HIS A 503 -0.58 -3.62 19.78
N VAL A 504 -0.62 -4.45 18.74
CA VAL A 504 0.25 -4.31 17.55
C VAL A 504 -0.54 -3.78 16.38
N LEU A 505 -0.04 -2.68 15.81
CA LEU A 505 -0.68 -1.94 14.73
C LEU A 505 0.09 -2.07 13.42
N GLY A 506 -0.64 -1.87 12.32
CA GLY A 506 -0.09 -1.63 10.99
C GLY A 506 -0.40 -2.75 10.00
N LEU A 507 -1.22 -3.74 10.37
CA LEU A 507 -1.57 -4.85 9.49
C LEU A 507 -2.42 -4.41 8.28
N GLY A 508 -2.87 -3.15 8.23
CA GLY A 508 -3.57 -2.57 7.09
C GLY A 508 -2.71 -1.65 6.20
N TYR A 509 -1.39 -1.52 6.44
CA TYR A 509 -0.49 -0.76 5.56
C TYR A 509 1.00 -1.10 5.63
N ASN A 510 1.48 -1.78 6.68
CA ASN A 510 2.89 -2.07 6.91
C ASN A 510 3.20 -3.57 6.66
N PRO A 511 3.84 -3.92 5.54
CA PRO A 511 4.18 -5.31 5.23
C PRO A 511 5.38 -5.84 6.02
N SER A 512 6.03 -5.01 6.86
CA SER A 512 7.29 -5.34 7.53
C SER A 512 7.12 -5.79 8.99
N ILE A 513 5.87 -5.95 9.46
CA ILE A 513 5.61 -6.40 10.83
C ILE A 513 5.91 -7.90 10.90
N SER A 514 6.77 -8.28 11.85
CA SER A 514 7.19 -9.67 11.98
C SER A 514 6.05 -10.55 12.52
N MET A 515 6.01 -11.82 12.10
CA MET A 515 5.06 -12.79 12.67
C MET A 515 5.32 -13.03 14.16
N ASP A 516 6.54 -12.87 14.65
CA ASP A 516 6.85 -12.99 16.08
C ASP A 516 6.22 -11.87 16.90
N GLU A 517 6.27 -10.63 16.41
CA GLU A 517 5.58 -9.50 17.03
C GLU A 517 4.05 -9.71 17.03
N ILE A 518 3.51 -10.18 15.90
CA ILE A 518 2.09 -10.53 15.75
C ILE A 518 1.69 -11.62 16.74
N ASN A 519 2.43 -12.73 16.82
CA ASN A 519 2.10 -13.88 17.68
C ASN A 519 2.17 -13.52 19.17
N ASN A 520 3.05 -12.58 19.54
CA ASN A 520 3.20 -12.13 20.93
C ASN A 520 2.14 -11.11 21.34
N ALA A 521 1.44 -10.48 20.39
CA ALA A 521 0.43 -9.47 20.66
C ALA A 521 -0.88 -10.05 21.19
N ALA A 522 -1.50 -9.39 22.18
CA ALA A 522 -2.85 -9.70 22.64
C ALA A 522 -3.90 -9.24 21.61
N VAL A 523 -3.71 -8.08 21.00
CA VAL A 523 -4.57 -7.53 19.95
C VAL A 523 -3.74 -7.11 18.74
N ILE A 524 -4.14 -7.55 17.55
CA ILE A 524 -3.55 -7.12 16.28
C ILE A 524 -4.54 -6.25 15.52
N HIS A 525 -4.05 -5.20 14.88
CA HIS A 525 -4.89 -4.15 14.31
C HIS A 525 -4.59 -3.92 12.84
N TYR A 526 -5.62 -4.09 12.00
CA TYR A 526 -5.59 -3.81 10.56
C TYR A 526 -5.87 -2.33 10.26
N ASN A 527 -5.35 -1.43 11.11
CA ASN A 527 -5.45 0.01 10.87
C ASN A 527 -4.76 0.38 9.55
N GLY A 528 -5.33 1.35 8.83
CA GLY A 528 -4.96 1.66 7.44
C GLY A 528 -6.04 1.28 6.43
N ASN A 529 -5.67 1.25 5.16
CA ASN A 529 -6.62 1.10 4.04
C ASN A 529 -6.80 -0.36 3.59
N MET A 530 -5.82 -1.23 3.81
CA MET A 530 -5.82 -2.62 3.35
C MET A 530 -6.53 -3.52 4.37
N LYS A 531 -7.84 -3.33 4.54
CA LYS A 531 -8.66 -4.11 5.48
C LYS A 531 -8.79 -5.57 5.04
N PRO A 532 -8.89 -6.54 5.98
CA PRO A 532 -8.86 -7.97 5.66
C PRO A 532 -10.08 -8.47 4.85
N TRP A 533 -11.20 -7.74 4.89
CA TRP A 533 -12.40 -8.01 4.08
C TRP A 533 -12.41 -7.33 2.70
N LEU A 534 -11.30 -6.70 2.29
CA LEU A 534 -11.15 -6.07 0.97
C LEU A 534 -10.18 -6.86 0.10
N ASP A 535 -10.38 -6.82 -1.22
CA ASP A 535 -9.49 -7.47 -2.20
C ASP A 535 -8.05 -6.91 -2.19
N ILE A 536 -7.87 -5.69 -1.67
CA ILE A 536 -6.58 -5.04 -1.52
C ILE A 536 -5.85 -5.40 -0.21
N ALA A 537 -6.40 -6.34 0.58
CA ALA A 537 -5.77 -6.80 1.82
C ALA A 537 -4.36 -7.35 1.57
N MET A 538 -3.48 -7.20 2.56
CA MET A 538 -2.17 -7.86 2.50
C MET A 538 -2.35 -9.36 2.76
N ASN A 539 -2.10 -10.16 1.72
CA ASN A 539 -2.29 -11.62 1.75
C ASN A 539 -1.61 -12.31 2.94
N GLN A 540 -0.42 -11.82 3.34
CA GLN A 540 0.35 -12.41 4.44
C GLN A 540 -0.31 -12.30 5.82
N TYR A 541 -1.24 -11.36 6.03
CA TYR A 541 -1.94 -11.21 7.31
C TYR A 541 -3.40 -11.66 7.26
N LYS A 542 -3.94 -11.93 6.07
CA LYS A 542 -5.38 -12.18 5.86
C LYS A 542 -5.89 -13.42 6.63
N ASN A 543 -5.06 -14.45 6.76
CA ASN A 543 -5.37 -15.69 7.49
C ASN A 543 -5.65 -15.46 8.98
N LEU A 544 -5.01 -14.45 9.59
CA LEU A 544 -5.17 -14.14 11.01
C LEU A 544 -6.58 -13.61 11.33
N TRP A 545 -7.25 -12.97 10.36
CA TRP A 545 -8.62 -12.47 10.48
C TRP A 545 -9.64 -13.52 10.00
N THR A 546 -9.40 -14.13 8.82
CA THR A 546 -10.35 -15.07 8.20
C THR A 546 -10.61 -16.33 9.03
N LYS A 547 -9.69 -16.74 9.89
CA LYS A 547 -9.90 -17.88 10.83
C LYS A 547 -11.04 -17.67 11.84
N TYR A 548 -11.52 -16.43 12.02
CA TYR A 548 -12.64 -16.09 12.91
C TYR A 548 -13.94 -15.82 12.14
N VAL A 549 -13.91 -15.79 10.82
CA VAL A 549 -15.14 -15.66 10.02
C VAL A 549 -15.98 -16.92 10.18
N ASP A 550 -17.29 -16.75 10.35
CA ASP A 550 -18.23 -17.86 10.32
C ASP A 550 -18.53 -18.26 8.87
N ASN A 551 -17.70 -19.18 8.34
CA ASN A 551 -17.86 -19.72 6.98
C ASN A 551 -19.04 -20.70 6.87
N ASP A 552 -19.60 -21.17 7.98
CA ASP A 552 -20.78 -22.05 7.99
C ASP A 552 -22.09 -21.26 7.93
N MET A 553 -22.00 -19.92 7.99
CA MET A 553 -23.13 -19.01 7.84
C MET A 553 -23.56 -18.92 6.38
N GLU A 554 -24.80 -19.33 6.09
CA GLU A 554 -25.35 -19.43 4.73
C GLU A 554 -25.18 -18.13 3.94
N PHE A 555 -25.46 -16.97 4.55
CA PHE A 555 -25.36 -15.69 3.85
C PHE A 555 -23.90 -15.31 3.55
N VAL A 556 -22.92 -15.74 4.35
CA VAL A 556 -21.49 -15.56 4.04
C VAL A 556 -21.11 -16.37 2.80
N GLN A 557 -21.60 -17.62 2.70
CA GLN A 557 -21.34 -18.47 1.53
C GLN A 557 -21.98 -17.89 0.25
N VAL A 558 -23.25 -17.48 0.34
CA VAL A 558 -24.01 -16.95 -0.81
C VAL A 558 -23.46 -15.60 -1.29
N CYS A 559 -22.99 -14.75 -0.39
CA CYS A 559 -22.48 -13.42 -0.73
C CYS A 559 -21.03 -13.41 -1.26
N ASN A 560 -20.44 -14.58 -1.53
CA ASN A 560 -19.16 -14.75 -2.23
C ASN A 560 -18.03 -13.90 -1.64
N PHE A 561 -17.81 -14.00 -0.33
CA PHE A 561 -16.61 -13.41 0.25
C PHE A 561 -15.38 -14.13 -0.32
N GLY A 562 -14.45 -13.37 -0.90
CA GLY A 562 -13.23 -13.91 -1.50
C GLY A 562 -12.17 -14.27 -0.47
N PHE A 563 -12.54 -14.97 0.61
CA PHE A 563 -11.62 -15.31 1.70
C PHE A 563 -10.52 -16.26 1.27
#